data_AF-A0A4Y2IV79-F1
#
_entry.id   AF-A0A4Y2IV79-F1
#
_cell.length_a   1.000
_cell.length_b   1.000
_cell.length_c   1.000
_cell.angle_alpha   90.00
_cell.angle_beta   90.00
_cell.angle_gamma   90.00
#
_symmetry.space_group_name_H-M   'P 1'
#
loop_
_entity.id
_entity.type
_entity.pdbx_description
1 polymer ?
#
loop_
_entity_poly.entity_id
_entity_poly.type
_entity_poly.pdbx_seq_one_letter_code
_entity_poly.pdbx_strand_id
1 'polypeptide(L)'
;MDDERVSHMPRWVEFAVGALSKACYEKMFKWLVTRINRSLNRTKRQGASFIGILDIAGFEIFELISFDQLCINYTNEKLQQLFNHTMFVLEQEEYQREGI
;
A
#
# COMPACT_ATOMS: atom_id res chain seq x y z
N MET A 1 -3.40 -45.53 11.89
CA MET A 1 -3.89 -44.17 12.20
C MET A 1 -2.94 -43.11 11.61
N ASP A 2 -2.22 -43.43 10.52
CA ASP A 2 -1.10 -42.63 9.98
C ASP A 2 -1.31 -42.15 8.54
N ASP A 3 -2.45 -42.47 7.91
CA ASP A 3 -2.67 -42.28 6.46
C ASP A 3 -3.22 -40.88 6.09
N GLU A 4 -3.89 -40.19 7.02
CA GLU A 4 -4.43 -38.84 6.76
C GLU A 4 -3.37 -37.73 6.73
N ARG A 5 -2.21 -37.91 7.39
CA ARG A 5 -1.15 -36.88 7.41
C ARG A 5 -0.38 -36.79 6.09
N VAL A 6 -0.29 -37.89 5.35
CA VAL A 6 0.48 -37.96 4.11
C VAL A 6 -0.30 -37.35 2.94
N SER A 7 -1.64 -37.42 2.95
CA SER A 7 -2.48 -36.95 1.83
C SER A 7 -2.45 -35.42 1.63
N HIS A 8 -2.24 -34.65 2.70
CA HIS A 8 -2.17 -33.19 2.64
C HIS A 8 -0.75 -32.66 2.36
N MET A 9 0.26 -33.52 2.44
CA MET A 9 1.68 -33.14 2.32
C MET A 9 2.03 -32.41 1.02
N PRO A 10 1.50 -32.80 -0.17
CA PRO A 10 1.75 -32.05 -1.41
C PRO A 10 1.26 -30.60 -1.36
N ARG A 11 0.07 -30.37 -0.78
CA ARG A 11 -0.53 -29.03 -0.69
C ARG A 11 0.26 -28.13 0.26
N TRP A 12 0.77 -28.65 1.37
CA TRP A 12 1.63 -27.88 2.29
C TRP A 12 2.95 -27.47 1.63
N VAL A 13 3.53 -28.37 0.83
CA VAL A 13 4.74 -28.06 0.06
C VAL A 13 4.45 -26.95 -0.96
N GLU A 14 3.34 -27.03 -1.69
CA GLU A 14 2.92 -25.97 -2.62
C GLU A 14 2.74 -24.62 -1.93
N PHE A 15 2.04 -24.59 -0.78
CA PHE A 15 1.89 -23.36 0.01
C PHE A 15 3.23 -22.82 0.51
N ALA A 16 4.12 -23.69 1.01
CA ALA A 16 5.43 -23.30 1.51
C ALA A 16 6.31 -22.71 0.39
N VAL A 17 6.32 -23.33 -0.80
CA VAL A 17 7.05 -22.83 -1.97
C VAL A 17 6.47 -21.50 -2.44
N GLY A 18 5.14 -21.36 -2.49
CA GLY A 18 4.47 -20.11 -2.85
C GLY A 18 4.78 -18.98 -1.86
N ALA A 19 4.72 -19.26 -0.56
CA ALA A 19 5.05 -18.30 0.49
C ALA A 19 6.53 -17.88 0.43
N LEU A 20 7.45 -18.84 0.25
CA LEU A 20 8.88 -18.54 0.12
C LEU A 20 9.16 -17.69 -1.12
N SER A 21 8.52 -17.99 -2.25
CA SER A 21 8.67 -17.22 -3.49
C SER A 21 8.21 -15.77 -3.32
N LYS A 22 7.03 -15.56 -2.70
CA LYS A 22 6.52 -14.21 -2.37
C LYS A 22 7.47 -13.46 -1.43
N ALA A 23 7.96 -14.12 -0.38
CA ALA A 23 8.89 -13.52 0.58
C ALA A 23 10.25 -13.14 -0.05
N CYS A 24 10.77 -13.96 -0.97
CA CYS A 24 11.98 -13.66 -1.72
C CYS A 24 11.79 -12.41 -2.60
N TYR A 25 10.67 -12.33 -3.33
CA TYR A 25 10.35 -11.16 -4.16
C TYR A 25 10.19 -9.89 -3.32
N GLU A 26 9.45 -9.94 -2.21
CA GLU A 26 9.28 -8.81 -1.29
C GLU A 26 10.62 -8.28 -0.78
N LYS A 27 11.51 -9.17 -0.32
CA LYS A 27 12.85 -8.79 0.16
C LYS A 27 13.70 -8.17 -0.94
N MET A 28 13.66 -8.72 -2.16
CA MET A 28 14.38 -8.16 -3.31
C MET A 28 13.86 -6.76 -3.65
N PHE A 29 12.54 -6.57 -3.72
CA PHE A 29 11.93 -5.28 -4.01
C PHE A 29 12.30 -4.23 -2.95
N LYS A 30 12.23 -4.58 -1.66
CA LYS A 30 12.64 -3.71 -0.55
C LYS A 30 14.13 -3.33 -0.62
N TRP A 31 14.99 -4.27 -1.00
CA TRP A 31 16.41 -4.00 -1.22
C TRP A 31 16.63 -3.02 -2.38
N LEU A 32 15.90 -3.17 -3.48
CA LEU A 32 15.96 -2.26 -4.62
C LEU A 32 15.56 -0.83 -4.22
N VAL A 33 14.44 -0.66 -3.54
CA VAL A 33 13.98 0.64 -3.01
C VAL A 33 15.04 1.26 -2.11
N THR A 34 15.63 0.47 -1.20
CA THR A 34 16.70 0.94 -0.32
C THR A 34 17.93 1.41 -1.09
N ARG A 35 18.32 0.69 -2.15
CA ARG A 35 19.47 1.03 -2.98
C ARG A 35 19.24 2.32 -3.78
N ILE A 36 18.05 2.49 -4.35
CA ILE A 36 17.64 3.72 -5.03
C ILE A 36 17.67 4.90 -4.06
N ASN A 37 17.06 4.76 -2.87
CA ASN A 37 17.04 5.79 -1.85
C ASN A 37 18.45 6.22 -1.41
N ARG A 38 19.39 5.27 -1.23
CA ARG A 38 20.79 5.60 -0.92
C ARG A 38 21.48 6.39 -2.03
N SER A 39 21.12 6.14 -3.28
CA SER A 39 21.69 6.83 -4.44
C SER A 39 21.15 8.25 -4.59
N LEU A 40 19.86 8.46 -4.26
CA LEU A 40 19.18 9.76 -4.32
C LEU A 40 19.48 10.65 -3.09
N ASN A 41 19.74 10.07 -1.92
CA ASN A 41 19.95 10.82 -0.66
C ASN A 41 21.34 11.46 -0.53
N ARG A 42 22.02 11.75 -1.65
CA ARG A 42 23.37 12.35 -1.67
C ARG A 42 23.38 13.85 -1.32
N THR A 43 22.22 14.50 -1.27
CA THR A 43 22.09 15.96 -1.13
C THR A 43 21.29 16.33 0.12
N LYS A 44 21.74 15.91 1.32
CA LYS A 44 21.14 16.38 2.58
C LYS A 44 21.61 17.80 2.90
N ARG A 45 21.04 18.81 2.23
CA ARG A 45 20.64 20.01 2.97
C ARG A 45 19.25 19.67 3.51
N GLN A 46 19.15 19.46 4.82
CA GLN A 46 17.85 19.39 5.49
C GLN A 46 17.18 20.76 5.33
N GLY A 47 16.53 20.98 4.18
CA GLY A 47 15.58 22.06 4.02
C GLY A 47 14.44 21.84 5.00
N ALA A 48 13.92 22.92 5.57
CA ALA A 48 12.80 22.88 6.52
C ALA A 48 11.49 22.34 5.90
N SER A 49 11.46 22.04 4.59
CA SER A 49 10.30 21.61 3.83
C SER A 49 10.63 20.47 2.86
N PHE A 50 9.62 19.67 2.51
CA PHE A 50 9.66 18.66 1.45
C PHE A 50 8.36 18.68 0.65
N ILE A 51 8.41 18.22 -0.60
CA ILE A 51 7.23 18.02 -1.45
C ILE A 51 7.05 16.51 -1.63
N GLY A 52 5.91 15.98 -1.20
CA GLY A 52 5.53 14.58 -1.38
C GLY A 52 4.68 14.40 -2.63
N ILE A 53 4.96 13.35 -3.40
CA ILE A 53 4.11 12.91 -4.52
C ILE A 53 3.56 11.54 -4.15
N LEU A 54 2.25 11.36 -4.28
CA LEU A 54 1.56 10.11 -4.00
C LEU A 54 1.09 9.47 -5.31
N ASP A 55 1.51 8.24 -5.55
CA ASP A 55 1.10 7.38 -6.67
C ASP A 55 0.64 6.04 -6.08
N ILE A 56 -0.65 5.72 -6.24
CA ILE A 56 -1.28 4.53 -5.64
C ILE A 56 -2.14 3.81 -6.68
N ALA A 57 -2.40 2.53 -6.44
CA ALA A 57 -3.39 1.77 -7.22
C ALA A 57 -4.80 2.35 -7.04
N GLY A 58 -5.54 2.45 -8.14
CA GLY A 58 -6.93 2.92 -8.14
C GLY A 58 -7.91 1.89 -7.58
N PHE A 59 -9.17 2.30 -7.42
CA PHE A 59 -10.25 1.43 -6.96
C PHE A 59 -10.54 0.31 -7.98
N GLU A 60 -10.66 -0.93 -7.51
CA GLU A 60 -10.83 -2.13 -8.34
C GLU A 60 -12.14 -2.84 -8.03
N ILE A 61 -12.90 -3.19 -9.06
CA ILE A 61 -14.15 -3.97 -8.94
C ILE A 61 -14.00 -5.23 -9.79
N PHE A 62 -13.90 -6.37 -9.12
CA PHE A 62 -13.79 -7.69 -9.75
C PHE A 62 -14.86 -8.65 -9.22
N GLU A 63 -15.15 -9.71 -9.98
CA GLU A 63 -16.12 -10.73 -9.59
C GLU A 63 -15.69 -11.52 -8.33
N LEU A 64 -14.38 -11.74 -8.17
CA LEU A 64 -13.80 -12.33 -6.97
C LEU A 64 -12.89 -11.32 -6.28
N ILE A 65 -13.26 -10.93 -5.07
CA ILE A 65 -12.48 -9.98 -4.25
C ILE A 65 -11.51 -10.76 -3.36
N SER A 66 -10.22 -10.54 -3.57
CA SER A 66 -9.16 -11.06 -2.70
C SER A 66 -8.85 -10.09 -1.55
N PHE A 67 -8.06 -10.53 -0.58
CA PHE A 67 -7.56 -9.65 0.49
C PHE A 67 -6.74 -8.47 -0.08
N ASP A 68 -6.00 -8.67 -1.16
CA ASP A 68 -5.18 -7.61 -1.76
C ASP A 68 -6.06 -6.49 -2.33
N GLN A 69 -7.17 -6.85 -3.01
CA GLN A 69 -8.16 -5.88 -3.49
C GLN A 69 -8.86 -5.15 -2.33
N LEU A 70 -9.17 -5.85 -1.24
CA LEU A 70 -9.72 -5.19 -0.05
C LEU A 70 -8.76 -4.12 0.48
N CYS A 71 -7.45 -4.42 0.57
CA CYS A 71 -6.45 -3.44 0.97
C CYS A 71 -6.40 -2.24 0.02
N ILE A 72 -6.40 -2.47 -1.29
CA ILE A 72 -6.39 -1.40 -2.30
C ILE A 72 -7.63 -0.50 -2.16
N ASN A 73 -8.82 -1.10 -2.12
CA ASN A 73 -10.08 -0.35 -2.04
C ASN A 73 -10.25 0.37 -0.71
N TYR A 74 -9.81 -0.23 0.41
CA TYR A 74 -9.81 0.42 1.70
C TYR A 74 -8.87 1.64 1.74
N THR A 75 -7.68 1.53 1.15
CA THR A 75 -6.77 2.68 1.02
C THR A 75 -7.42 3.79 0.19
N ASN A 76 -8.09 3.46 -0.92
CA ASN A 76 -8.81 4.44 -1.73
C ASN A 76 -9.95 5.12 -0.95
N GLU A 77 -10.73 4.35 -0.19
CA GLU A 77 -11.80 4.91 0.67
C GLU A 77 -11.25 5.89 1.70
N LYS A 78 -10.11 5.55 2.34
CA LYS A 78 -9.45 6.46 3.29
C LYS A 78 -8.89 7.71 2.63
N LEU A 79 -8.36 7.60 1.41
CA LEU A 79 -7.88 8.75 0.66
C LEU A 79 -9.04 9.68 0.24
N GLN A 80 -10.17 9.10 -0.20
CA GLN A 80 -11.37 9.88 -0.52
C GLN A 80 -11.95 10.56 0.72
N GLN A 81 -11.97 9.87 1.87
CA GLN A 81 -12.37 10.45 3.14
C GLN A 81 -11.49 11.66 3.51
N LEU A 82 -10.16 11.52 3.37
CA LEU A 82 -9.22 12.61 3.59
C LEU A 82 -9.49 13.79 2.65
N PHE A 83 -9.64 13.53 1.34
CA PHE A 83 -9.92 14.54 0.35
C PHE A 83 -11.21 15.32 0.67
N ASN A 84 -12.30 14.61 0.92
CA ASN A 84 -13.59 15.21 1.26
C ASN A 84 -13.49 16.08 2.52
N HIS A 85 -12.80 15.58 3.56
CA HIS A 85 -12.62 16.34 4.79
C HIS A 85 -11.79 17.60 4.57
N THR A 86 -10.65 17.50 3.90
CA THR A 86 -9.78 18.64 3.62
C THR A 86 -10.48 19.68 2.76
N MET A 87 -11.14 19.27 1.68
CA MET A 87 -11.89 20.19 0.82
C MET A 87 -13.00 20.90 1.59
N PHE A 88 -13.76 20.17 2.41
CA PHE A 88 -14.82 20.75 3.22
C PHE A 88 -14.32 21.78 4.23
N VAL A 89 -13.23 21.47 4.94
CA VAL A 89 -12.63 22.42 5.90
C VAL A 89 -12.16 23.68 5.18
N LEU A 90 -11.47 23.55 4.05
CA LEU A 90 -11.01 24.70 3.26
C LEU A 90 -12.20 25.56 2.77
N GLU A 91 -13.28 24.92 2.34
CA GLU A 91 -14.48 25.62 1.89
C GLU A 91 -15.14 26.41 3.05
N GLN A 92 -15.24 25.80 4.24
CA GLN A 92 -15.75 26.48 5.43
C GLN A 92 -14.87 27.67 5.87
N GLU A 93 -13.55 27.51 5.82
CA GLU A 93 -12.60 28.58 6.13
C GLU A 93 -12.73 29.75 5.14
N GLU A 94 -12.99 29.47 3.87
CA GLU A 94 -13.22 30.51 2.86
C GLU A 94 -14.55 31.23 3.11
N TYR A 95 -15.64 30.51 3.38
CA TYR A 95 -16.92 31.14 3.72
C TYR A 95 -16.83 32.07 4.94
N GLN A 96 -16.13 31.64 5.99
CA GLN A 96 -15.89 32.48 7.17
C GLN A 96 -15.05 33.72 6.84
N ARG A 97 -14.06 33.59 5.95
CA ARG A 97 -13.23 34.72 5.50
C ARG A 97 -14.05 35.72 4.68
N GLU A 98 -14.97 35.23 3.87
CA GLU A 98 -15.90 36.05 3.08
C GLU A 98 -17.08 36.61 3.90
N GLY A 99 -17.30 36.11 5.13
CA GLY A 99 -18.35 36.56 6.04
C GLY A 99 -19.74 36.00 5.70
N ILE A 100 -19.79 34.83 5.07
CA ILE A 100 -21.01 34.09 4.69
C ILE A 100 -21.17 32.86 5.58
#